data_AF-A0A2V7X7C1-F1
#
_entry.id   AF-A0A2V7X7C1-F1
#
_cell.length_a   1.000
_cell.length_b   1.000
_cell.length_c   1.000
_cell.angle_alpha   90.00
_cell.angle_beta   90.00
_cell.angle_gamma   90.00
#
_symmetry.space_group_name_H-M   'P 1'
#
loop_
_entity.id
_entity.type
_entity.pdbx_description
1 polymer ?
#
loop_
_entity_poly.entity_id
_entity_poly.type
_entity_poly.pdbx_seq_one_letter_code
_entity_poly.pdbx_strand_id
1 'polypeptide(L)'
;MGVDVDDQDGDALLDIFVANFTNQANQLFRNGGAGPFRDVARDLGLAAASLPMSGFGARFLDYDNDGQVDLLVANGHPFAPVAKVWPGITYAERPQLFENVGGRYLEVAADRAGALSRPYVGRGLATGDYDNDGDTDVLLLCAGEPPRLLRNDGGNRRNWIGVELVGTSSNRDAVGARVTVTAGGRSRSKVRTGGTSYLSASDPRLLFGLGEATSVEQVEVRWPRGRLERFGAFPARRYVTLKEGGGKAAHASS
;
A
#
# COMPACT_ATOMS: atom_id res chain seq x y z
N MET A 1 10.17 -6.87 -12.07
CA MET A 1 8.89 -6.26 -11.65
C MET A 1 8.82 -6.26 -10.14
N GLY A 2 7.92 -5.49 -9.54
CA GLY A 2 7.76 -5.37 -8.10
C GLY A 2 6.63 -6.21 -7.54
N VAL A 3 6.64 -6.35 -6.22
CA VAL A 3 5.68 -7.10 -5.42
C VAL A 3 5.31 -6.27 -4.21
N ASP A 4 4.07 -6.41 -3.75
CA ASP A 4 3.65 -5.85 -2.47
C ASP A 4 2.64 -6.74 -1.75
N VAL A 5 2.47 -6.50 -0.45
CA VAL A 5 1.58 -7.27 0.42
C VAL A 5 0.75 -6.35 1.32
N ASP A 6 -0.54 -6.61 1.44
CA ASP A 6 -1.46 -5.96 2.37
C ASP A 6 -2.70 -6.84 2.63
N ASP A 7 -3.54 -6.44 3.58
CA ASP A 7 -4.85 -7.04 3.88
C ASP A 7 -5.93 -6.39 2.98
N GLN A 8 -6.00 -6.79 1.71
CA GLN A 8 -6.71 -6.04 0.66
C GLN A 8 -8.22 -6.07 0.87
N ASP A 9 -8.77 -7.21 1.28
CA ASP A 9 -10.20 -7.39 1.51
C ASP A 9 -10.62 -7.27 2.98
N GLY A 10 -9.67 -7.07 3.90
CA GLY A 10 -9.91 -6.79 5.30
C GLY A 10 -10.24 -8.03 6.13
N ASP A 11 -9.88 -9.22 5.67
CA ASP A 11 -10.05 -10.49 6.39
C ASP A 11 -8.90 -10.81 7.36
N ALA A 12 -7.93 -9.89 7.47
CA ALA A 12 -6.71 -10.01 8.26
C ALA A 12 -5.75 -11.09 7.77
N LEU A 13 -5.87 -11.56 6.54
CA LEU A 13 -4.88 -12.38 5.84
C LEU A 13 -4.16 -11.51 4.82
N LEU A 14 -2.85 -11.74 4.65
CA LEU A 14 -2.08 -10.94 3.70
C LEU A 14 -2.24 -11.50 2.30
N ASP A 15 -2.63 -10.63 1.39
CA ASP A 15 -2.68 -10.84 -0.03
C ASP A 15 -1.39 -10.39 -0.70
N ILE A 16 -1.14 -10.87 -1.91
CA ILE A 16 0.10 -10.58 -2.66
C ILE A 16 -0.26 -9.98 -4.01
N PHE A 17 0.22 -8.78 -4.27
CA PHE A 17 0.17 -8.16 -5.59
C PHE A 17 1.49 -8.36 -6.34
N VAL A 18 1.42 -8.73 -7.61
CA VAL A 18 2.58 -8.87 -8.49
C VAL A 18 2.37 -8.05 -9.76
N ALA A 19 3.29 -7.11 -9.99
CA ALA A 19 3.34 -6.36 -11.24
C ALA A 19 3.95 -7.24 -12.35
N ASN A 20 3.44 -7.10 -13.56
CA ASN A 20 3.81 -7.91 -14.71
C ASN A 20 4.17 -7.06 -15.94
N PHE A 21 4.63 -7.76 -16.98
CA PHE A 21 5.11 -7.16 -18.22
C PHE A 21 3.99 -6.85 -19.20
N THR A 22 4.24 -5.96 -20.16
CA THR A 22 3.27 -5.67 -21.23
C THR A 22 2.72 -6.95 -21.86
N ASN A 23 1.42 -6.99 -22.09
CA ASN A 23 0.62 -8.15 -22.51
C ASN A 23 0.49 -9.28 -21.46
N GLN A 24 0.86 -9.02 -20.21
CA GLN A 24 0.59 -9.88 -19.06
C GLN A 24 -0.12 -9.04 -17.99
N ALA A 25 -1.33 -9.44 -17.63
CA ALA A 25 -2.06 -8.73 -16.58
C ALA A 25 -1.30 -8.78 -15.25
N ASN A 26 -1.35 -7.69 -14.49
CA ASN A 26 -0.92 -7.73 -13.09
C ASN A 26 -1.80 -8.74 -12.33
N GLN A 27 -1.21 -9.38 -11.33
CA GLN A 27 -1.88 -10.42 -10.55
C GLN A 27 -2.10 -9.96 -9.11
N LEU A 28 -3.21 -10.38 -8.54
CA LEU A 28 -3.55 -10.16 -7.14
C LEU A 28 -3.97 -11.51 -6.57
N PHE A 29 -3.10 -12.08 -5.76
CA PHE A 29 -3.27 -13.37 -5.14
C PHE A 29 -3.93 -13.19 -3.78
N ARG A 30 -5.19 -13.60 -3.68
CA ARG A 30 -5.96 -13.60 -2.43
C ARG A 30 -5.61 -14.79 -1.56
N ASN A 31 -5.40 -14.54 -0.28
CA ASN A 31 -5.14 -15.56 0.72
C ASN A 31 -6.43 -16.01 1.43
N GLY A 32 -6.92 -17.20 1.09
CA GLY A 32 -8.09 -17.80 1.77
C GLY A 32 -7.77 -18.49 3.12
N GLY A 33 -6.55 -18.34 3.64
CA GLY A 33 -6.07 -18.98 4.86
C GLY A 33 -5.53 -20.37 4.60
N ALA A 34 -6.39 -21.37 4.58
CA ALA A 34 -5.99 -22.77 4.32
C ALA A 34 -6.06 -23.08 2.82
N GLY A 35 -4.91 -23.41 2.23
CA GLY A 35 -4.81 -23.82 0.82
C GLY A 35 -4.02 -22.82 -0.04
N PRO A 36 -4.08 -22.97 -1.37
CA PRO A 36 -3.35 -22.10 -2.28
C PRO A 36 -3.99 -20.72 -2.38
N PHE A 37 -3.16 -19.73 -2.66
CA PHE A 37 -3.63 -18.41 -3.06
C PHE A 37 -4.41 -18.50 -4.39
N ARG A 38 -5.38 -17.60 -4.57
CA ARG A 38 -6.18 -17.50 -5.80
C ARG A 38 -5.92 -16.18 -6.50
N ASP A 39 -5.60 -16.21 -7.79
CA ASP A 39 -5.51 -14.99 -8.59
C ASP A 39 -6.92 -14.42 -8.83
N VAL A 40 -7.19 -13.25 -8.27
CA VAL A 40 -8.47 -12.54 -8.32
C VAL A 40 -8.39 -11.24 -9.12
N ALA A 41 -7.27 -10.94 -9.80
CA ALA A 41 -7.07 -9.67 -10.49
C ALA A 41 -8.13 -9.37 -11.55
N ARG A 42 -8.63 -10.40 -12.25
CA ARG A 42 -9.71 -10.25 -13.24
C ARG A 42 -11.04 -9.91 -12.57
N ASP A 43 -11.38 -10.61 -11.50
CA ASP A 43 -12.66 -10.46 -10.79
C ASP A 43 -12.78 -9.09 -10.12
N LEU A 44 -11.65 -8.55 -9.66
CA LEU A 44 -11.55 -7.23 -9.05
C LEU A 44 -11.34 -6.10 -10.06
N GLY A 45 -11.23 -6.37 -11.36
CA GLY A 45 -11.10 -5.31 -12.39
C GLY A 45 -9.69 -4.78 -12.66
N LEU A 46 -8.65 -5.33 -12.03
CA LEU A 46 -7.25 -4.93 -12.24
C LEU A 46 -6.66 -5.40 -13.57
N ALA A 47 -7.05 -6.60 -14.02
CA ALA A 47 -6.33 -7.30 -15.08
C ALA A 47 -6.37 -6.56 -16.44
N ALA A 48 -7.53 -6.03 -16.82
CA ALA A 48 -7.71 -5.41 -18.13
C ALA A 48 -6.93 -4.10 -18.26
N ALA A 49 -7.00 -3.24 -17.24
CA ALA A 49 -6.32 -1.96 -17.24
C ALA A 49 -4.80 -2.08 -17.14
N SER A 50 -4.27 -3.11 -16.48
CA SER A 50 -2.82 -3.34 -16.36
C SER A 50 -2.18 -4.00 -17.58
N LEU A 51 -2.95 -4.73 -18.39
CA LEU A 51 -2.46 -5.50 -19.54
C LEU A 51 -1.52 -4.75 -20.51
N PRO A 52 -1.74 -3.48 -20.88
CA PRO A 52 -0.86 -2.79 -21.83
C PRO A 52 0.44 -2.26 -21.22
N MET A 53 0.63 -2.38 -19.90
CA MET A 53 1.73 -1.74 -19.17
C MET A 53 2.81 -2.74 -18.76
N SER A 54 4.03 -2.24 -18.58
CA SER A 54 5.14 -2.93 -17.92
C SER A 54 5.34 -2.40 -16.51
N GLY A 55 4.75 -3.07 -15.52
CA GLY A 55 4.78 -2.65 -14.12
C GLY A 55 6.08 -2.99 -13.39
N PHE A 56 6.67 -2.00 -12.73
CA PHE A 56 7.85 -2.16 -11.87
C PHE A 56 7.49 -1.91 -10.41
N GLY A 57 7.57 -0.68 -9.93
CA GLY A 57 7.23 -0.36 -8.56
C GLY A 57 5.73 -0.59 -8.31
N ALA A 58 5.39 -1.16 -7.16
CA ALA A 58 4.02 -1.47 -6.79
C ALA A 58 3.82 -1.24 -5.30
N ARG A 59 2.75 -0.54 -4.93
CA ARG A 59 2.42 -0.25 -3.53
C ARG A 59 0.92 -0.28 -3.28
N PHE A 60 0.51 -1.05 -2.29
CA PHE A 60 -0.77 -0.85 -1.61
C PHE A 60 -0.69 0.40 -0.73
N LEU A 61 -1.78 1.15 -0.72
CA LEU A 61 -1.95 2.40 0.03
C LEU A 61 -3.44 2.66 0.27
N ASP A 62 -3.75 3.70 1.04
CA ASP A 62 -5.09 4.24 1.22
C ASP A 62 -4.94 5.74 0.91
N TYR A 63 -5.10 6.10 -0.37
CA TYR A 63 -4.65 7.42 -0.83
C TYR A 63 -5.62 8.53 -0.42
N ASP A 64 -6.89 8.19 -0.16
CA ASP A 64 -7.95 9.13 0.20
C ASP A 64 -8.42 9.00 1.66
N ASN A 65 -7.77 8.12 2.44
CA ASN A 65 -8.05 7.81 3.84
C ASN A 65 -9.49 7.30 4.10
N ASP A 66 -10.12 6.65 3.13
CA ASP A 66 -11.46 6.08 3.27
C ASP A 66 -11.49 4.71 3.98
N GLY A 67 -10.31 4.14 4.23
CA GLY A 67 -10.13 2.84 4.87
C GLY A 67 -10.24 1.66 3.91
N GLN A 68 -10.22 1.88 2.60
CA GLN A 68 -10.10 0.86 1.58
C GLN A 68 -8.66 0.81 1.05
N VAL A 69 -8.23 -0.38 0.62
CA VAL A 69 -6.85 -0.59 0.16
C VAL A 69 -6.78 -0.38 -1.35
N ASP A 70 -6.23 0.75 -1.75
CA ASP A 70 -5.90 1.13 -3.12
C ASP A 70 -4.56 0.54 -3.57
N LEU A 71 -4.24 0.69 -4.85
CA LEU A 71 -3.00 0.20 -5.43
C LEU A 71 -2.39 1.20 -6.41
N LEU A 72 -1.12 1.52 -6.25
CA LEU A 72 -0.33 2.35 -7.17
C LEU A 72 0.76 1.51 -7.83
N VAL A 73 0.87 1.63 -9.15
CA VAL A 73 1.89 0.93 -9.97
C VAL A 73 2.68 1.92 -10.80
N ALA A 74 4.00 1.90 -10.66
CA ALA A 74 4.94 2.61 -11.50
C ALA A 74 5.24 1.78 -12.75
N ASN A 75 4.96 2.34 -13.93
CA ASN A 75 5.12 1.64 -15.20
C ASN A 75 6.26 2.23 -16.03
N GLY A 76 6.79 1.43 -16.96
CA GLY A 76 7.75 1.86 -17.96
C GLY A 76 8.42 0.66 -18.61
N HIS A 77 8.35 0.54 -19.93
CA HIS A 77 8.92 -0.58 -20.64
C HIS A 77 10.46 -0.68 -20.41
N PRO A 78 11.05 -1.88 -20.29
CA PRO A 78 12.50 -2.05 -20.10
C PRO A 78 13.31 -1.87 -21.38
N PHE A 79 12.69 -2.02 -22.55
CA PHE A 79 13.36 -1.95 -23.85
C PHE A 79 13.08 -0.62 -24.55
N ALA A 80 14.11 0.23 -24.68
CA ALA A 80 13.98 1.59 -25.22
C ALA A 80 13.41 1.67 -26.65
N PRO A 81 13.81 0.84 -27.62
CA PRO A 81 13.26 0.91 -28.97
C PRO A 81 12.01 0.03 -29.14
N VAL A 82 11.23 -0.23 -28.08
CA VAL A 82 10.03 -1.09 -28.14
C VAL A 82 9.03 -0.66 -29.21
N ALA A 83 8.83 0.63 -29.43
CA ALA A 83 7.90 1.12 -30.44
C ALA A 83 8.26 0.68 -31.88
N LYS A 84 9.52 0.28 -32.14
CA LYS A 84 9.96 -0.28 -33.42
C LYS A 84 9.60 -1.76 -33.59
N VAL A 85 9.37 -2.46 -32.48
CA VAL A 85 9.10 -3.91 -32.44
C VAL A 85 7.62 -4.18 -32.20
N TRP A 86 7.01 -3.43 -31.28
CA TRP A 86 5.59 -3.51 -30.93
C TRP A 86 4.93 -2.13 -31.10
N PRO A 87 4.33 -1.86 -32.28
CA PRO A 87 3.56 -0.65 -32.51
C PRO A 87 2.46 -0.47 -31.46
N GLY A 88 2.34 0.73 -30.90
CA GLY A 88 1.36 1.05 -29.86
C GLY A 88 1.88 0.89 -28.43
N ILE A 89 3.03 0.26 -28.22
CA ILE A 89 3.72 0.20 -26.92
C ILE A 89 4.81 1.26 -26.88
N THR A 90 4.87 2.02 -25.79
CA THR A 90 5.81 3.12 -25.60
C THR A 90 6.86 2.77 -24.55
N TYR A 91 8.04 3.38 -24.66
CA TYR A 91 9.10 3.15 -23.67
C TYR A 91 8.76 3.76 -22.30
N ALA A 92 8.30 5.01 -22.31
CA ALA A 92 7.71 5.64 -21.14
C ALA A 92 6.22 5.29 -21.09
N GLU A 93 5.73 4.90 -19.91
CA GLU A 93 4.35 4.49 -19.68
C GLU A 93 3.82 5.24 -18.45
N ARG A 94 2.52 5.54 -18.43
CA ARG A 94 1.91 6.24 -17.30
C ARG A 94 1.83 5.32 -16.08
N PRO A 95 2.18 5.78 -14.87
CA PRO A 95 1.79 5.12 -13.64
C PRO A 95 0.26 4.91 -13.58
N GLN A 96 -0.18 3.92 -12.83
CA GLN A 96 -1.61 3.62 -12.64
C GLN A 96 -1.96 3.67 -11.17
N LEU A 97 -3.01 4.41 -10.84
CA LEU A 97 -3.63 4.43 -9.52
C LEU A 97 -4.96 3.70 -9.64
N PHE A 98 -5.11 2.63 -8.87
CA PHE A 98 -6.30 1.82 -8.81
C PHE A 98 -7.01 2.08 -7.48
N GLU A 99 -8.16 2.74 -7.54
CA GLU A 99 -9.01 3.01 -6.38
C GLU A 99 -9.91 1.81 -6.10
N ASN A 100 -9.94 1.34 -4.85
CA ASN A 100 -10.82 0.27 -4.42
C ASN A 100 -12.18 0.82 -4.02
N VAL A 101 -13.19 0.53 -4.85
CA VAL A 101 -14.57 0.96 -4.64
C VAL A 101 -15.42 -0.26 -4.32
N GLY A 102 -15.54 -0.59 -3.03
CA GLY A 102 -16.38 -1.68 -2.56
C GLY A 102 -15.92 -3.06 -3.03
N GLY A 103 -14.60 -3.28 -3.08
CA GLY A 103 -14.00 -4.54 -3.50
C GLY A 103 -13.80 -4.67 -5.02
N ARG A 104 -13.89 -3.57 -5.77
CA ARG A 104 -13.51 -3.51 -7.18
C ARG A 104 -12.56 -2.36 -7.43
N TYR A 105 -11.56 -2.59 -8.25
CA TYR A 105 -10.59 -1.58 -8.64
C TYR A 105 -11.01 -0.83 -9.90
N LEU A 106 -10.91 0.49 -9.83
CA LEU A 106 -11.03 1.41 -10.96
C LEU A 106 -9.69 2.10 -11.19
N GLU A 107 -9.20 2.14 -12.43
CA GLU A 107 -8.00 2.93 -12.76
C GLU A 107 -8.38 4.40 -12.87
N VAL A 108 -7.90 5.22 -11.94
CA VAL A 108 -8.35 6.60 -11.74
C VAL A 108 -7.22 7.63 -11.83
N ALA A 109 -6.02 7.25 -12.27
CA ALA A 109 -4.87 8.16 -12.25
C ALA A 109 -5.15 9.45 -13.05
N ALA A 110 -5.79 9.33 -14.21
CA ALA A 110 -6.12 10.49 -15.05
C ALA A 110 -7.11 11.46 -14.39
N ASP A 111 -8.05 10.93 -13.59
CA ASP A 111 -9.17 11.70 -13.01
C ASP A 111 -8.83 12.27 -11.63
N ARG A 112 -8.01 11.55 -10.85
CA ARG A 112 -7.75 11.84 -9.43
C ARG A 112 -6.33 12.31 -9.15
N ALA A 113 -5.38 11.96 -10.01
CA ALA A 113 -3.96 12.19 -9.77
C ALA A 113 -3.27 12.68 -11.05
N GLY A 114 -3.59 13.91 -11.48
CA GLY A 114 -3.08 14.47 -12.74
C GLY A 114 -1.55 14.43 -12.89
N ALA A 115 -0.79 14.45 -11.79
CA ALA A 115 0.66 14.27 -11.81
C ALA A 115 1.12 12.90 -12.36
N LEU A 116 0.27 11.87 -12.27
CA LEU A 116 0.49 10.53 -12.80
C LEU A 116 0.06 10.38 -14.27
N SER A 117 -0.60 11.38 -14.86
CA SER A 117 -1.06 11.32 -16.25
C SER A 117 0.08 11.33 -17.28
N ARG A 118 1.25 11.89 -16.89
CA ARG A 118 2.44 11.91 -17.73
C ARG A 118 3.11 10.52 -17.75
N PRO A 119 3.55 10.03 -18.93
CA PRO A 119 4.37 8.82 -19.01
C PRO A 119 5.78 9.00 -18.43
N TYR A 120 6.27 7.96 -17.74
CA TYR A 120 7.63 7.87 -17.20
C TYR A 120 8.25 6.52 -17.55
N VAL A 121 9.58 6.44 -17.47
CA VAL A 121 10.25 5.13 -17.39
C VAL A 121 10.32 4.73 -15.91
N GLY A 122 9.16 4.50 -15.31
CA GLY A 122 9.00 4.26 -13.88
C GLY A 122 9.68 2.96 -13.43
N ARG A 123 10.36 3.01 -12.29
CA ARG A 123 11.05 1.87 -11.67
C ARG A 123 10.66 1.80 -10.20
N GLY A 124 11.44 2.45 -9.34
CA GLY A 124 11.19 2.45 -7.90
C GLY A 124 9.96 3.25 -7.54
N LEU A 125 9.25 2.77 -6.52
CA LEU A 125 8.06 3.39 -5.97
C LEU A 125 8.10 3.21 -4.45
N ALA A 126 8.26 4.32 -3.74
CA ALA A 126 8.19 4.39 -2.29
C ALA A 126 7.04 5.31 -1.88
N THR A 127 6.40 5.00 -0.75
CA THR A 127 5.31 5.77 -0.17
C THR A 127 5.68 6.26 1.22
N GLY A 128 5.13 7.39 1.65
CA GLY A 128 5.30 7.91 3.00
C GLY A 128 4.53 9.21 3.17
N ASP A 129 4.26 9.59 4.41
CA ASP A 129 3.70 10.90 4.74
C ASP A 129 4.88 11.82 5.10
N TYR A 130 5.47 12.46 4.09
CA TYR A 130 6.79 13.08 4.25
C TYR A 130 6.75 14.39 5.04
N ASP A 131 5.59 15.07 5.04
CA ASP A 131 5.38 16.32 5.75
C ASP A 131 4.53 16.16 7.02
N ASN A 132 4.06 14.94 7.30
CA ASN A 132 3.31 14.53 8.49
C ASN A 132 1.90 15.13 8.57
N ASP A 133 1.26 15.36 7.43
CA ASP A 133 -0.08 15.93 7.36
C ASP A 133 -1.20 14.87 7.32
N GLY A 134 -0.82 13.60 7.14
CA GLY A 134 -1.70 12.46 7.30
C GLY A 134 -2.24 11.85 6.04
N ASP A 135 -1.70 12.19 4.89
CA ASP A 135 -1.91 11.42 3.67
C ASP A 135 -0.64 10.80 3.13
N THR A 136 -0.83 9.86 2.21
CA THR A 136 0.29 9.13 1.63
C THR A 136 0.81 9.87 0.42
N ASP A 137 2.03 10.36 0.51
CA ASP A 137 2.82 10.87 -0.61
C ASP A 137 3.59 9.75 -1.31
N VAL A 138 4.10 10.08 -2.50
CA VAL A 138 4.75 9.13 -3.38
C VAL A 138 6.10 9.66 -3.85
N LEU A 139 7.14 8.83 -3.73
CA LEU A 139 8.41 9.03 -4.40
C LEU A 139 8.56 8.03 -5.55
N LEU A 140 8.54 8.54 -6.78
CA LEU A 140 8.71 7.77 -8.02
C LEU A 140 10.13 7.91 -8.56
N LEU A 141 10.83 6.80 -8.73
CA LEU A 141 12.13 6.75 -9.39
C LEU A 141 11.95 6.44 -10.88
N CYS A 142 12.51 7.31 -11.72
CA CYS A 142 12.41 7.22 -13.18
C CYS A 142 13.79 6.92 -13.77
N ALA A 143 13.89 5.91 -14.65
CA ALA A 143 15.16 5.62 -15.31
C ALA A 143 15.54 6.75 -16.27
N GLY A 144 16.75 7.30 -16.10
CA GLY A 144 17.27 8.38 -16.96
C GLY A 144 16.68 9.78 -16.67
N GLU A 145 15.86 9.93 -15.63
CA GLU A 145 15.32 11.21 -15.18
C GLU A 145 15.52 11.39 -13.66
N PRO A 146 15.50 12.63 -13.14
CA PRO A 146 15.44 12.85 -11.70
C PRO A 146 14.25 12.13 -11.06
N PRO A 147 14.26 11.82 -9.75
CA PRO A 147 13.08 11.32 -9.05
C PRO A 147 11.93 12.34 -9.06
N ARG A 148 10.70 11.88 -8.82
CA ARG A 148 9.52 12.72 -8.62
C ARG A 148 8.98 12.47 -7.22
N LEU A 149 9.01 13.51 -6.37
CA LEU A 149 8.22 13.53 -5.15
C LEU A 149 6.85 14.11 -5.51
N LEU A 150 5.81 13.31 -5.32
CA LEU A 150 4.42 13.66 -5.58
C LEU A 150 3.73 13.79 -4.23
N ARG A 151 3.38 15.03 -3.89
CA ARG A 151 2.65 15.35 -2.68
C ARG A 151 1.16 15.08 -2.88
N ASN A 152 0.53 14.40 -1.94
CA ASN A 152 -0.93 14.28 -1.88
C ASN A 152 -1.47 15.46 -1.06
N ASP A 153 -2.52 16.11 -1.55
CA ASP A 153 -3.19 17.23 -0.86
C ASP A 153 -4.71 17.02 -0.76
N GLY A 154 -5.15 15.80 -1.11
CA GLY A 154 -6.55 15.39 -1.11
C GLY A 154 -6.86 14.34 -0.06
N GLY A 155 -5.88 13.51 0.30
CA GLY A 155 -6.10 12.36 1.17
C GLY A 155 -6.33 12.73 2.63
N ASN A 156 -5.73 13.81 3.10
CA ASN A 156 -5.84 14.25 4.50
C ASN A 156 -7.21 14.90 4.84
N ARG A 157 -8.16 14.91 3.90
CA ARG A 157 -9.53 15.40 4.11
C ARG A 157 -10.32 14.50 5.05
N ARG A 158 -10.08 13.19 5.02
CA ARG A 158 -10.66 12.21 5.97
C ARG A 158 -9.76 12.03 7.19
N ASN A 159 -10.26 11.33 8.20
CA ASN A 159 -9.50 11.06 9.42
C ASN A 159 -8.49 9.93 9.19
N TRP A 160 -7.40 9.96 9.93
CA TRP A 160 -6.30 8.99 9.80
C TRP A 160 -5.64 8.72 11.16
N ILE A 161 -4.85 7.67 11.26
CA ILE A 161 -3.89 7.45 12.35
C ILE A 161 -2.59 6.92 11.78
N GLY A 162 -1.48 7.52 12.20
CA GLY A 162 -0.14 7.02 11.90
C GLY A 162 0.42 6.24 13.07
N VAL A 163 0.87 5.00 12.83
CA VAL A 163 1.41 4.12 13.88
C VAL A 163 2.89 3.85 13.60
N GLU A 164 3.75 4.33 14.49
CA GLU A 164 5.16 3.98 14.53
C GLU A 164 5.38 2.87 15.57
N LEU A 165 6.18 1.85 15.23
CA LEU A 165 6.48 0.74 16.12
C LEU A 165 7.95 0.76 16.55
N VAL A 166 8.20 0.47 17.82
CA VAL A 166 9.55 0.31 18.37
C VAL A 166 9.66 -1.04 19.06
N GLY A 167 10.34 -1.99 18.41
CA GLY A 167 10.65 -3.29 19.00
C GLY A 167 11.69 -3.18 20.12
N THR A 168 11.59 -4.01 21.15
CA THR A 168 12.51 -4.05 22.30
C THR A 168 13.05 -5.46 22.57
N SER A 169 12.21 -6.48 22.41
CA SER A 169 12.59 -7.88 22.41
C SER A 169 12.71 -8.41 20.98
N SER A 170 11.82 -7.98 20.10
CA SER A 170 11.88 -8.17 18.66
C SER A 170 12.89 -7.21 18.01
N ASN A 171 13.09 -7.29 16.68
CA ASN A 171 13.96 -6.35 15.97
C ASN A 171 13.48 -4.90 16.15
N ARG A 172 14.40 -3.93 16.20
CA ARG A 172 14.10 -2.55 16.61
C ARG A 172 13.05 -1.86 15.73
N ASP A 173 13.06 -2.16 14.44
CA ASP A 173 12.14 -1.61 13.43
C ASP A 173 10.79 -2.35 13.38
N ALA A 174 10.62 -3.36 14.24
CA ALA A 174 9.44 -4.21 14.34
C ALA A 174 9.03 -4.87 13.01
N VAL A 175 9.99 -5.11 12.09
CA VAL A 175 9.73 -5.78 10.81
C VAL A 175 9.10 -7.15 11.08
N GLY A 176 7.96 -7.40 10.44
CA GLY A 176 7.11 -8.57 10.63
C GLY A 176 5.98 -8.39 11.65
N ALA A 177 5.90 -7.25 12.35
CA ALA A 177 4.78 -6.96 13.22
C ALA A 177 3.49 -6.77 12.40
N ARG A 178 2.38 -7.30 12.91
CA ARG A 178 1.05 -7.02 12.37
C ARG A 178 0.32 -6.06 13.30
N VAL A 179 -0.26 -5.02 12.75
CA VAL A 179 -1.02 -4.01 13.47
C VAL A 179 -2.44 -4.03 12.97
N THR A 180 -3.39 -4.16 13.89
CA THR A 180 -4.82 -4.05 13.60
C THR A 180 -5.37 -2.83 14.33
N VAL A 181 -5.94 -1.90 13.57
CA VAL A 181 -6.59 -0.69 14.08
C VAL A 181 -8.10 -0.89 14.02
N THR A 182 -8.79 -0.63 15.14
CA THR A 182 -10.26 -0.63 15.22
C THR A 182 -10.77 0.79 15.46
N ALA A 183 -11.62 1.28 14.57
CA ALA A 183 -12.23 2.60 14.64
C ALA A 183 -13.59 2.62 13.93
N GLY A 184 -14.60 3.24 14.54
CA GLY A 184 -15.94 3.33 13.96
C GLY A 184 -16.57 1.95 13.72
N GLY A 185 -16.27 0.98 14.58
CA GLY A 185 -16.71 -0.41 14.44
C GLY A 185 -16.09 -1.21 13.28
N ARG A 186 -15.06 -0.68 12.61
CA ARG A 186 -14.32 -1.37 11.54
C ARG A 186 -12.89 -1.66 11.99
N SER A 187 -12.37 -2.82 11.60
CA SER A 187 -10.98 -3.20 11.83
C SER A 187 -10.21 -3.27 10.51
N ARG A 188 -8.96 -2.82 10.53
CA ARG A 188 -8.02 -2.89 9.40
C ARG A 188 -6.67 -3.35 9.88
N SER A 189 -6.06 -4.27 9.14
CA SER A 189 -4.73 -4.77 9.47
C SER A 189 -3.71 -4.29 8.46
N LYS A 190 -2.50 -3.98 8.93
CA LYS A 190 -1.31 -3.79 8.09
C LYS A 190 -0.13 -4.53 8.69
N VAL A 191 0.86 -4.82 7.86
CA VAL A 191 2.12 -5.43 8.29
C VAL A 191 3.27 -4.45 8.16
N ARG A 192 4.15 -4.41 9.16
CA ARG A 192 5.41 -3.67 9.10
C ARG A 192 6.41 -4.45 8.24
N THR A 193 6.53 -4.10 6.97
CA THR A 193 7.42 -4.75 6.01
C THR A 193 8.85 -4.21 6.05
N GLY A 194 9.86 -5.06 5.82
CA GLY A 194 11.27 -4.61 5.74
C GLY A 194 11.64 -3.94 4.41
N GLY A 195 10.94 -4.30 3.33
CA GLY A 195 11.10 -3.74 2.00
C GLY A 195 10.01 -4.30 1.08
N THR A 196 9.50 -3.46 0.17
CA THR A 196 8.42 -3.77 -0.77
C THR A 196 8.71 -3.07 -2.10
N SER A 197 7.88 -3.31 -3.11
CA SER A 197 8.02 -2.67 -4.43
C SER A 197 9.34 -3.08 -5.12
N TYR A 198 9.81 -2.31 -6.10
CA TYR A 198 11.01 -2.59 -6.87
C TYR A 198 12.16 -1.66 -6.46
N LEU A 199 13.26 -2.21 -5.92
CA LEU A 199 14.44 -1.45 -5.48
C LEU A 199 14.10 -0.22 -4.62
N SER A 200 13.14 -0.38 -3.71
CA SER A 200 12.56 0.72 -2.93
C SER A 200 12.33 0.29 -1.48
N ALA A 201 12.22 1.27 -0.59
CA ALA A 201 11.74 1.11 0.77
C ALA A 201 10.86 2.33 1.09
N SER A 202 9.76 2.09 1.80
CA SER A 202 8.77 3.10 2.17
C SER A 202 8.99 3.57 3.61
N ASP A 203 8.31 4.65 3.99
CA ASP A 203 8.20 5.10 5.37
C ASP A 203 7.86 3.91 6.30
N PRO A 204 8.58 3.74 7.42
CA PRO A 204 8.30 2.64 8.34
C PRO A 204 6.98 2.76 9.09
N ARG A 205 6.39 3.96 9.15
CA ARG A 205 5.14 4.23 9.85
C ARG A 205 3.96 3.69 9.06
N LEU A 206 3.02 3.08 9.76
CA LEU A 206 1.81 2.53 9.18
C LEU A 206 0.70 3.57 9.25
N LEU A 207 0.30 4.10 8.10
CA LEU A 207 -0.82 5.02 7.98
C LEU A 207 -2.11 4.24 7.73
N PHE A 208 -3.17 4.56 8.49
CA PHE A 208 -4.50 3.98 8.33
C PHE A 208 -5.50 5.10 8.12
N GLY A 209 -6.26 5.06 7.01
CA GLY A 209 -7.46 5.86 6.87
C GLY A 209 -8.56 5.36 7.79
N LEU A 210 -9.25 6.30 8.41
CA LEU A 210 -10.32 6.07 9.38
C LEU A 210 -11.68 6.53 8.84
N GLY A 211 -11.73 7.05 7.61
CA GLY A 211 -12.92 7.68 7.05
C GLY A 211 -13.42 8.81 7.94
N GLU A 212 -14.66 8.68 8.42
CA GLU A 212 -15.29 9.68 9.29
C GLU A 212 -15.00 9.46 10.78
N ALA A 213 -14.37 8.35 11.18
CA ALA A 213 -14.14 8.05 12.59
C ALA A 213 -13.13 9.02 13.21
N THR A 214 -13.54 9.71 14.29
CA THR A 214 -12.74 10.75 14.95
C THR A 214 -11.79 10.21 16.02
N SER A 215 -11.83 8.91 16.28
CA SER A 215 -10.99 8.25 17.28
C SER A 215 -10.78 6.79 16.95
N VAL A 216 -9.63 6.27 17.36
CA VAL A 216 -9.27 4.86 17.37
C VAL A 216 -9.69 4.26 18.69
N GLU A 217 -10.52 3.22 18.63
CA GLU A 217 -11.01 2.48 19.80
C GLU A 217 -9.90 1.61 20.39
N GLN A 218 -9.14 0.94 19.52
CA GLN A 218 -8.05 0.05 19.90
C GLN A 218 -7.00 -0.07 18.79
N VAL A 219 -5.74 -0.19 19.17
CA VAL A 219 -4.67 -0.70 18.30
C VAL A 219 -4.13 -1.98 18.90
N GLU A 220 -4.22 -3.08 18.16
CA GLU A 220 -3.62 -4.37 18.53
C GLU A 220 -2.35 -4.60 17.73
N VAL A 221 -1.25 -4.95 18.40
CA VAL A 221 0.04 -5.24 17.77
C VAL A 221 0.44 -6.67 18.11
N ARG A 222 0.54 -7.51 17.07
CA ARG A 222 1.21 -8.81 17.15
C ARG A 222 2.67 -8.61 16.75
N TRP A 223 3.54 -8.61 17.74
CA TRP A 223 4.98 -8.43 17.56
C TRP A 223 5.62 -9.66 16.89
N PRO A 224 6.77 -9.52 16.21
CA PRO A 224 7.43 -10.61 15.48
C PRO A 224 7.73 -11.85 16.32
N ARG A 225 8.03 -11.69 17.61
CA ARG A 225 8.26 -12.81 18.54
C ARG A 225 6.98 -13.41 19.14
N GLY A 226 5.81 -13.04 18.62
CA GLY A 226 4.52 -13.62 18.99
C GLY A 226 3.79 -12.95 20.16
N ARG A 227 4.41 -11.96 20.82
CA ARG A 227 3.72 -11.15 21.84
C ARG A 227 2.56 -10.39 21.21
N LEU A 228 1.39 -10.41 21.86
CA LEU A 228 0.22 -9.64 21.46
C LEU A 228 -0.06 -8.55 22.51
N GLU A 229 -0.18 -7.31 22.07
CA GLU A 229 -0.44 -6.16 22.94
C GLU A 229 -1.54 -5.27 22.39
N ARG A 230 -2.27 -4.62 23.29
CA ARG A 230 -3.28 -3.61 22.97
C ARG A 230 -2.87 -2.25 23.51
N PHE A 231 -3.13 -1.23 22.70
CA PHE A 231 -2.85 0.17 22.94
C PHE A 231 -4.10 1.02 22.65
N GLY A 232 -4.09 2.26 23.15
CA GLY A 232 -5.18 3.22 22.98
C GLY A 232 -6.15 3.27 24.16
N ALA A 233 -7.32 3.91 24.00
CA ALA A 233 -7.82 4.61 22.81
C ALA A 233 -7.00 5.87 22.42
N PHE A 234 -7.11 6.32 21.17
CA PHE A 234 -6.42 7.52 20.68
C PHE A 234 -7.36 8.43 19.87
N PRO A 235 -7.23 9.77 19.93
CA PRO A 235 -7.88 10.65 18.96
C PRO A 235 -7.26 10.45 17.57
N ALA A 236 -8.07 10.63 16.51
CA ALA A 236 -7.59 10.59 15.13
C ALA A 236 -6.67 11.78 14.78
N ARG A 237 -6.17 11.77 13.54
CA ARG A 237 -5.31 12.80 12.91
C ARG A 237 -4.01 13.05 13.64
N ARG A 238 -3.30 11.96 13.96
CA ARG A 238 -2.01 12.04 14.63
C ARG A 238 -1.16 10.81 14.41
N TYR A 239 0.12 10.99 14.70
CA TYR A 239 1.04 9.89 14.93
C TYR A 239 1.01 9.42 16.38
N VAL A 240 1.15 8.10 16.57
CA VAL A 240 1.41 7.46 17.85
C VAL A 240 2.59 6.50 17.72
N THR A 241 3.49 6.53 18.69
CA THR A 241 4.62 5.60 18.78
C THR A 241 4.31 4.52 19.81
N LEU A 242 4.25 3.27 19.37
CA LEU A 242 3.95 2.11 20.20
C LEU A 242 5.22 1.30 20.42
N LYS A 243 5.58 1.10 21.69
CA LYS A 243 6.80 0.38 22.07
C LYS A 243 6.44 -1.01 22.57
N GLU A 244 7.14 -2.03 22.07
CA GLU A 244 6.98 -3.41 22.52
C GLU A 244 7.25 -3.49 24.02
N GLY A 245 6.30 -4.04 24.78
CA GLY A 245 6.34 -4.04 26.23
C GLY A 245 5.52 -2.93 26.89
N GLY A 246 5.09 -1.92 26.14
CA GLY A 246 4.35 -0.76 26.65
C GLY A 246 2.83 -0.91 26.62
N GLY A 247 2.31 -1.99 26.03
CA GLY A 247 0.87 -2.21 25.89
C GLY A 247 0.31 -3.17 26.95
N LYS A 248 -1.02 -3.31 26.98
CA LYS A 248 -1.68 -4.34 27.78
C LYS A 248 -1.56 -5.68 27.06
N ALA A 249 -1.09 -6.71 27.75
CA ALA A 249 -1.02 -8.05 27.18
C ALA A 249 -2.42 -8.54 26.77
N ALA A 250 -2.51 -9.16 25.59
CA ALA A 250 -3.73 -9.78 25.10
C ALA A 250 -3.46 -11.25 24.75
N HIS A 251 -4.51 -12.06 24.80
CA HIS A 251 -4.50 -13.41 24.27
C HIS A 251 -5.12 -13.39 22.87
N ALA A 252 -4.57 -14.18 21.95
CA ALA A 252 -5.20 -14.34 20.65
C ALA A 252 -6.63 -14.88 20.85
N SER A 253 -7.63 -14.19 20.29
CA SER A 253 -8.97 -14.73 20.18
C SER A 253 -8.88 -16.03 19.38
N SER A 254 -9.34 -17.14 19.97
CA SER A 254 -9.45 -18.44 19.31
C SER A 254 -10.42 -18.41 18.13
#